data_AF-K9DLA4-F1
#
_entry.id   AF-K9DLA4-F1
#
_cell.length_a   1.000
_cell.length_b   1.000
_cell.length_c   1.000
_cell.angle_alpha   90.00
_cell.angle_beta   90.00
_cell.angle_gamma   90.00
#
_symmetry.space_group_name_H-M   'P 1'
#
loop_
_entity.id
_entity.type
_entity.pdbx_description
1 polymer ?
#
loop_
_entity_poly.entity_id
_entity_poly.type
_entity_poly.pdbx_seq_one_letter_code
_entity_poly.pdbx_strand_id
1 'polypeptide(L)'
;MFYETHRDIEIHVSAGTHEEIYEMLRDNTIQVAFNDQRRAFLPEYLNVPLQRNHCFVELASSNPLSELEQLDMSALKQMPCILFAPKAQQAIEMDYYRTYFGVQGILYSWII
;
A
#
# COMPACT_ATOMS: atom_id res chain seq x y z
N MET A 1 -11.54 11.41 -22.78
CA MET A 1 -11.55 11.13 -21.33
C MET A 1 -12.83 10.35 -20.96
N PHE A 2 -12.81 9.46 -19.96
CA PHE A 2 -13.98 8.64 -19.55
C PHE A 2 -15.26 9.49 -19.36
N TYR A 3 -15.14 10.62 -18.68
CA TYR A 3 -16.24 11.55 -18.40
C TYR A 3 -16.87 12.21 -19.64
N GLU A 4 -16.11 12.34 -20.75
CA GLU A 4 -16.63 12.93 -21.98
C GLU A 4 -17.56 11.98 -22.74
N THR A 5 -17.36 10.67 -22.55
CA THR A 5 -18.06 9.60 -23.26
C THR A 5 -19.17 8.94 -22.44
N HIS A 6 -19.22 9.19 -21.13
CA HIS A 6 -20.17 8.59 -20.18
C HIS A 6 -20.77 9.67 -19.25
N ARG A 7 -21.45 10.66 -19.83
CA ARG A 7 -21.99 11.84 -19.09
C ARG A 7 -23.16 11.50 -18.15
N ASP A 8 -23.74 10.33 -18.32
CA ASP A 8 -24.84 9.76 -17.55
C ASP A 8 -24.37 9.00 -16.29
N ILE A 9 -23.05 8.83 -16.14
CA ILE A 9 -22.46 8.15 -14.98
C ILE A 9 -22.03 9.18 -13.93
N GLU A 10 -22.58 9.05 -12.73
CA GLU A 10 -22.10 9.77 -11.54
C GLU A 10 -21.02 8.94 -10.85
N ILE A 11 -19.88 9.57 -10.50
CA ILE A 11 -18.77 8.90 -9.81
C ILE A 11 -18.58 9.55 -8.46
N HIS A 12 -18.76 8.76 -7.40
CA HIS A 12 -18.38 9.15 -6.04
C HIS A 12 -17.04 8.51 -5.69
N VAL A 13 -16.11 9.32 -5.20
CA VAL A 13 -14.78 8.86 -4.79
C VAL A 13 -14.69 8.88 -3.27
N SER A 14 -14.38 7.73 -2.70
CA SER A 14 -14.03 7.57 -1.29
C SER A 14 -12.57 7.15 -1.19
N ALA A 15 -11.86 7.71 -0.21
CA ALA A 15 -10.48 7.36 0.09
C ALA A 15 -10.40 6.80 1.51
N GLY A 16 -9.49 5.87 1.72
CA GLY A 16 -9.24 5.25 3.01
C GLY A 16 -7.96 4.43 2.96
N THR A 17 -7.60 3.90 4.11
CA THR A 17 -6.55 2.91 4.26
C THR A 17 -6.94 1.59 3.59
N HIS A 18 -6.00 0.66 3.42
CA HIS A 18 -6.30 -0.62 2.78
C HIS A 18 -7.42 -1.40 3.49
N GLU A 19 -7.40 -1.37 4.83
CA GLU A 19 -8.44 -2.02 5.64
C GLU A 19 -9.78 -1.31 5.49
N GLU A 20 -9.83 0.01 5.54
CA GLU A 20 -11.07 0.76 5.35
C GLU A 20 -11.67 0.53 3.95
N ILE A 21 -10.82 0.47 2.91
CA ILE A 21 -11.28 0.16 1.54
C ILE A 21 -11.85 -1.25 1.46
N TYR A 22 -11.22 -2.22 2.10
CA TYR A 22 -11.72 -3.59 2.17
C TYR A 22 -13.08 -3.67 2.88
N GLU A 23 -13.21 -3.00 4.03
CA GLU A 23 -14.47 -2.95 4.78
C GLU A 23 -15.57 -2.21 3.99
N MET A 24 -15.25 -1.10 3.31
CA MET A 24 -16.17 -0.40 2.42
C MET A 24 -16.69 -1.30 1.29
N LEU A 25 -15.83 -2.15 0.72
CA LEU A 25 -16.23 -3.10 -0.32
C LEU A 25 -17.13 -4.20 0.27
N ARG A 26 -16.76 -4.76 1.42
CA ARG A 26 -17.51 -5.82 2.10
C ARG A 26 -18.90 -5.35 2.55
N ASP A 27 -18.99 -4.13 3.03
CA ASP A 27 -20.23 -3.52 3.53
C ASP A 27 -21.05 -2.86 2.39
N ASN A 28 -20.64 -3.03 1.13
CA ASN A 28 -21.26 -2.47 -0.08
C ASN A 28 -21.37 -0.93 -0.09
N THR A 29 -20.49 -0.24 0.63
CA THR A 29 -20.39 1.22 0.62
C THR A 29 -19.76 1.73 -0.68
N ILE A 30 -18.86 0.93 -1.27
CA ILE A 30 -18.30 1.14 -2.62
C ILE A 30 -18.60 -0.06 -3.51
N GLN A 31 -18.69 0.16 -4.81
CA GLN A 31 -18.92 -0.91 -5.81
C GLN A 31 -17.61 -1.40 -6.43
N VAL A 32 -16.58 -0.55 -6.45
CA VAL A 32 -15.27 -0.85 -7.04
C VAL A 32 -14.19 -0.35 -6.10
N ALA A 33 -13.23 -1.22 -5.77
CA ALA A 33 -12.02 -0.85 -5.06
C ALA A 33 -10.86 -0.73 -6.06
N PHE A 34 -10.16 0.41 -6.02
CA PHE A 34 -8.90 0.60 -6.75
C PHE A 34 -7.77 0.64 -5.72
N ASN A 35 -7.03 -0.45 -5.59
CA ASN A 35 -5.98 -0.59 -4.59
C ASN A 35 -4.91 -1.60 -5.01
N ASP A 36 -3.77 -1.56 -4.32
CA ASP A 36 -2.77 -2.61 -4.42
C ASP A 36 -3.28 -3.90 -3.78
N GLN A 37 -2.89 -5.03 -4.38
CA GLN A 37 -3.16 -6.34 -3.83
C GLN A 37 -2.29 -6.59 -2.58
N ARG A 38 -2.85 -6.39 -1.38
CA ARG A 38 -2.20 -6.79 -0.11
C ARG A 38 -2.67 -8.14 0.42
N ARG A 39 -3.85 -8.60 -0.01
CA ARG A 39 -4.45 -9.89 0.39
C ARG A 39 -4.57 -10.81 -0.81
N ALA A 40 -4.65 -12.11 -0.54
CA ALA A 40 -5.05 -13.08 -1.57
C ALA A 40 -6.43 -12.72 -2.11
N PHE A 41 -6.63 -12.92 -3.40
CA PHE A 41 -7.93 -12.69 -4.01
C PHE A 41 -8.97 -13.65 -3.45
N LEU A 42 -10.12 -13.08 -3.13
CA LEU A 42 -11.30 -13.80 -2.69
C LEU A 42 -12.21 -14.06 -3.90
N PRO A 43 -12.78 -15.28 -4.04
CA PRO A 43 -13.59 -15.65 -5.20
C PRO A 43 -14.91 -14.87 -5.28
N GLU A 44 -15.35 -14.26 -4.19
CA GLU A 44 -16.57 -13.44 -4.14
C GLU A 44 -16.45 -12.13 -4.92
N TYR A 45 -15.23 -11.71 -5.28
CA TYR A 45 -14.98 -10.47 -6.02
C TYR A 45 -14.37 -10.74 -7.40
N LEU A 46 -14.77 -9.93 -8.38
CA LEU A 46 -14.07 -9.85 -9.66
C LEU A 46 -12.78 -9.03 -9.49
N ASN A 47 -11.65 -9.71 -9.50
CA ASN A 47 -10.34 -9.08 -9.38
C ASN A 47 -9.76 -8.81 -10.78
N VAL A 48 -9.46 -7.55 -11.09
CA VAL A 48 -8.91 -7.13 -12.39
C VAL A 48 -7.51 -6.55 -12.19
N PRO A 49 -6.43 -7.33 -12.43
CA PRO A 49 -5.07 -6.82 -12.35
C PRO A 49 -4.83 -5.78 -13.46
N LEU A 50 -4.53 -4.54 -13.06
CA LEU A 50 -4.33 -3.44 -14.02
C LEU A 50 -2.86 -3.29 -14.41
N GLN A 51 -1.95 -3.34 -13.44
CA GLN A 51 -0.51 -3.21 -13.66
C GLN A 51 0.27 -3.83 -12.49
N ARG A 52 1.56 -4.09 -12.72
CA ARG A 52 2.52 -4.41 -11.66
C ARG A 52 3.52 -3.27 -11.57
N ASN A 53 3.58 -2.63 -10.42
CA ASN A 53 4.48 -1.51 -10.16
C ASN A 53 5.73 -1.99 -9.42
N HIS A 54 6.85 -1.30 -9.65
CA HIS A 54 8.04 -1.50 -8.84
C HIS A 54 7.85 -0.89 -7.45
N CYS A 55 8.41 -1.53 -6.44
CA CYS A 55 8.54 -0.97 -5.10
C CYS A 55 9.79 -0.09 -5.07
N PHE A 56 9.69 1.07 -4.42
CA PHE A 56 10.79 2.01 -4.26
C PHE A 56 11.06 2.23 -2.78
N VAL A 57 12.30 2.60 -2.48
CA VAL A 57 12.71 3.03 -1.14
C VAL A 57 13.33 4.40 -1.22
N GLU A 58 12.98 5.25 -0.27
CA GLU A 58 13.58 6.57 -0.14
C GLU A 58 14.70 6.50 0.90
N LEU A 59 15.89 6.94 0.50
CA LEU A 59 17.09 6.91 1.32
C LEU A 59 17.69 8.32 1.40
N ALA A 60 18.33 8.64 2.52
CA ALA A 60 19.16 9.84 2.59
C ALA A 60 20.29 9.73 1.56
N SER A 61 20.64 10.83 0.89
CA SER A 61 21.73 10.87 -0.10
C SER A 61 23.11 10.55 0.48
N SER A 62 23.25 10.59 1.81
CA SER A 62 24.47 10.17 2.51
C SER A 62 24.53 8.66 2.78
N ASN A 63 23.44 7.92 2.54
CA ASN A 63 23.41 6.47 2.69
C ASN A 63 24.08 5.83 1.46
N PRO A 64 25.13 5.01 1.60
CA PRO A 64 25.81 4.39 0.44
C PRO A 64 24.89 3.58 -0.47
N LEU A 65 23.76 3.08 0.04
CA LEU A 65 22.76 2.36 -0.76
C LEU A 65 22.00 3.27 -1.73
N SER A 66 22.03 4.60 -1.57
CA SER A 66 21.36 5.55 -2.47
C SER A 66 22.00 5.62 -3.86
N GLU A 67 23.23 5.15 -4.01
CA GLU A 67 23.95 5.10 -5.30
C GLU A 67 23.55 3.89 -6.15
N LEU A 68 22.77 2.96 -5.59
CA LEU A 68 22.34 1.75 -6.27
C LEU A 68 21.00 1.98 -6.99
N GLU A 69 20.95 1.66 -8.28
CA GLU A 69 19.71 1.76 -9.08
C GLU A 69 18.65 0.73 -8.66
N GLN A 70 19.09 -0.40 -8.09
CA GLN A 70 18.23 -1.48 -7.62
C GLN A 70 18.79 -2.08 -6.32
N LEU A 71 17.90 -2.48 -5.42
CA LEU A 71 18.23 -3.03 -4.11
C LEU A 71 17.48 -4.34 -3.90
N ASP A 72 18.19 -5.34 -3.37
CA ASP A 72 17.55 -6.51 -2.81
C ASP A 72 17.04 -6.19 -1.40
N MET A 73 15.84 -6.65 -1.06
CA MET A 73 15.23 -6.41 0.25
C MET A 73 16.11 -6.89 1.42
N SER A 74 16.98 -7.90 1.21
CA SER A 74 17.96 -8.34 2.20
C SER A 74 18.92 -7.24 2.64
N ALA A 75 19.29 -6.30 1.76
CA ALA A 75 20.14 -5.16 2.10
C ALA A 75 19.46 -4.19 3.09
N LEU A 76 18.13 -4.21 3.14
CA LEU A 76 17.31 -3.31 3.95
C LEU A 76 16.77 -3.95 5.21
N LYS A 77 16.84 -5.29 5.36
CA LYS A 77 16.17 -6.02 6.46
C LYS A 77 16.44 -5.42 7.83
N GLN A 78 17.69 -5.08 8.14
CA GLN A 78 18.06 -4.57 9.47
C GLN A 78 18.08 -3.04 9.54
N MET A 79 17.83 -2.35 8.43
CA MET A 79 17.86 -0.91 8.38
C MET A 79 16.66 -0.33 9.15
N PRO A 80 16.86 0.68 10.02
CA PRO A 80 15.73 1.37 10.61
C PRO A 80 14.90 2.07 9.52
N CYS A 81 13.59 1.95 9.59
CA CYS A 81 12.66 2.55 8.63
C CYS A 81 11.64 3.43 9.34
N ILE A 82 11.08 4.39 8.60
CA ILE A 82 9.94 5.19 9.05
C ILE A 82 8.67 4.46 8.64
N LEU A 83 7.81 4.19 9.61
CA LEU A 83 6.47 3.66 9.36
C LEU A 83 5.49 4.82 9.20
N PHE A 84 4.87 4.90 8.02
CA PHE A 84 3.86 5.89 7.71
C PHE A 84 2.46 5.29 7.93
N ALA A 85 1.90 5.50 9.12
CA ALA A 85 0.60 4.97 9.49
C ALA A 85 -0.06 5.77 10.62
N PRO A 86 -1.41 5.95 10.60
CA PRO A 86 -2.14 6.50 11.73
C PRO A 86 -1.91 5.66 12.99
N LYS A 87 -1.90 6.30 14.17
CA LYS A 87 -1.58 5.63 15.45
C LYS A 87 -2.39 4.34 15.69
N ALA A 88 -3.68 4.35 15.34
CA ALA A 88 -4.56 3.19 15.49
C ALA A 88 -4.18 1.99 14.61
N GLN A 89 -3.47 2.23 13.50
CA GLN A 89 -3.12 1.21 12.51
C GLN A 89 -1.64 0.79 12.52
N GLN A 90 -0.80 1.45 13.31
CA GLN A 90 0.64 1.18 13.36
C GLN A 90 0.96 -0.30 13.58
N ALA A 91 0.27 -0.98 14.48
CA ALA A 91 0.52 -2.40 14.76
C ALA A 91 0.27 -3.30 13.53
N ILE A 92 -0.83 -3.08 12.81
CA ILE A 92 -1.19 -3.84 11.61
C ILE A 92 -0.21 -3.54 10.47
N GLU A 93 0.13 -2.27 10.25
CA GLU A 93 1.09 -1.89 9.22
C GLU A 93 2.50 -2.44 9.51
N MET A 94 2.94 -2.41 10.77
CA MET A 94 4.21 -3.03 11.19
C MET A 94 4.22 -4.53 10.89
N ASP A 95 3.14 -5.24 11.24
CA ASP A 95 3.03 -6.67 10.99
C ASP A 95 3.09 -6.99 9.49
N TYR A 96 2.39 -6.19 8.67
CA TYR A 96 2.43 -6.31 7.21
C TYR A 96 3.86 -6.19 6.66
N TYR A 97 4.60 -5.12 6.99
CA TYR A 97 5.96 -4.94 6.47
C TYR A 97 6.95 -6.00 7.00
N ARG A 98 6.75 -6.48 8.23
CA ARG A 98 7.56 -7.59 8.78
C ARG A 98 7.29 -8.89 8.03
N THR A 99 6.03 -9.21 7.80
CA THR A 99 5.61 -10.48 7.20
C THR A 99 5.90 -10.55 5.71
N TYR A 100 5.55 -9.51 4.95
CA TYR A 100 5.62 -9.55 3.48
C TYR A 100 6.93 -8.98 2.90
N PHE A 101 7.55 -8.03 3.59
CA PHE A 101 8.81 -7.41 3.14
C PHE A 101 10.03 -7.84 3.96
N GLY A 102 9.82 -8.59 5.05
CA GLY A 102 10.90 -9.12 5.88
C GLY A 102 11.67 -8.06 6.65
N VAL A 103 11.08 -6.88 6.89
CA VAL A 103 11.71 -5.81 7.66
C VAL A 103 11.90 -6.26 9.10
N GLN A 104 13.13 -6.17 9.61
CA GLN A 104 13.55 -6.58 10.95
C GLN A 104 14.11 -5.41 11.78
N GLY A 105 14.50 -4.33 11.11
CA GLY A 105 14.98 -3.10 11.74
C GLY A 105 13.91 -2.40 12.59
N ILE A 106 14.35 -1.35 13.29
CA ILE A 106 13.45 -0.51 14.09
C ILE A 106 12.49 0.21 13.14
N LEU A 107 11.19 0.12 13.42
CA LEU A 107 10.15 0.88 12.74
C LEU A 107 9.78 2.09 13.59
N TYR A 108 10.25 3.27 13.21
CA TYR A 108 9.87 4.51 13.87
C TYR A 108 8.51 4.94 13.38
N SER A 109 7.56 5.03 14.31
CA SER A 109 6.22 5.51 14.01
C SER A 109 6.21 7.02 13.83
N TRP A 110 5.92 7.48 12.61
CA TRP A 110 5.56 8.87 12.36
C TRP A 110 4.04 8.98 12.31
N ILE A 111 3.48 9.81 13.19
CA ILE A 111 2.04 10.06 13.24
C ILE A 111 1.71 11.08 12.15
N ILE A 112 0.85 10.67 11.22
CA ILE A 112 0.13 11.56 10.31
C ILE A 112 -1.25 11.92 10.85
#